data_AF-A0A9D4AT94-F1
#
_entry.id   AF-A0A9D4AT94-F1
#
_cell.length_a   1.000
_cell.length_b   1.000
_cell.length_c   1.000
_cell.angle_alpha   90.00
_cell.angle_beta   90.00
_cell.angle_gamma   90.00
#
_symmetry.space_group_name_H-M   'P 1'
#
loop_
_entity.id
_entity.type
_entity.pdbx_description
1 polymer ?
#
loop_
_entity_poly.entity_id
_entity_poly.type
_entity_poly.pdbx_seq_one_letter_code
_entity_poly.pdbx_strand_id
1 'polypeptide(L)'
;MSFSSGWFDNFRKHFNLHNVKFTGECASADHQEAELISAELAKNYEDYDYKPQQVFNADETVHKEVMEIMQMARNIGGEGFSDLEETEVEELINSHQEELTEEEFMEMHEATNNESEDEDEQEEQKLTAAHLRQNLHIIEKVIRNLMEKDPNTNRSLTCKRGLTSFFSCKLFTITMRLVILDDYDLASEWAAKYICNRIIQFKPSQGRYFTLGLPTGSTPLGCYKKLIEYHKNGDLSFKYVKTFNMDEYVGLPRNHPESYHSYMWNNFFKHIDIDPNNAHILDGNALDLQAECDAFEKNIEEAGGIDLFVGGIGPDGHIAFNEPGSSLASRTRLKTLAMDTILANAKYFDGDLSKVPTMALTVGVGTVMDAREVMILITGAHKAFALYKAIEEGVNHMWTVSAFQQHPRTIFVCDEDATLELRVKTVKYFKGLMHVHNKLVDPLYSMKEEN
;
A
#
# COMPACT_ATOMS: atom_id res chain seq x y z
N MET A 1 -26.82 -40.13 -2.57
CA MET A 1 -27.11 -39.42 -1.30
C MET A 1 -26.84 -37.95 -1.54
N SER A 2 -27.79 -37.10 -1.16
CA SER A 2 -27.92 -35.70 -1.59
C SER A 2 -26.85 -34.78 -1.01
N PHE A 3 -26.13 -34.06 -1.87
CA PHE A 3 -25.41 -32.85 -1.47
C PHE A 3 -26.44 -31.76 -1.16
N SER A 4 -26.27 -31.09 -0.01
CA SER A 4 -27.24 -30.15 0.54
C SER A 4 -27.43 -28.94 -0.37
N SER A 5 -28.69 -28.64 -0.65
CA SER A 5 -29.16 -27.50 -1.45
C SER A 5 -28.73 -26.12 -0.90
N GLY A 6 -28.27 -26.06 0.36
CA GLY A 6 -27.96 -24.81 1.06
C GLY A 6 -26.75 -24.05 0.50
N TRP A 7 -25.72 -24.74 0.02
CA TRP A 7 -24.53 -24.07 -0.51
C TRP A 7 -24.84 -23.30 -1.80
N PHE A 8 -25.62 -23.92 -2.69
CA PHE A 8 -25.93 -23.34 -3.98
C PHE A 8 -26.94 -22.18 -3.90
N ASP A 9 -27.84 -22.22 -2.92
CA ASP A 9 -28.79 -21.14 -2.65
C ASP A 9 -28.09 -19.92 -2.03
N ASN A 10 -27.08 -20.12 -1.19
CA ASN A 10 -26.22 -19.04 -0.69
C ASN A 10 -25.37 -18.42 -1.81
N PHE A 11 -24.85 -19.23 -2.72
CA PHE A 11 -24.13 -18.73 -3.90
C PHE A 11 -25.04 -17.84 -4.78
N ARG A 12 -26.28 -18.26 -5.05
CA ARG A 12 -27.23 -17.43 -5.84
C ARG A 12 -27.57 -16.10 -5.19
N LYS A 13 -27.75 -16.08 -3.86
CA LYS A 13 -27.98 -14.85 -3.09
C LYS A 13 -26.78 -13.92 -3.12
N HIS A 14 -25.57 -14.46 -3.01
CA HIS A 14 -24.35 -13.67 -2.95
C HIS A 14 -24.02 -12.95 -4.27
N PHE A 15 -24.45 -13.52 -5.41
CA PHE A 15 -24.17 -12.98 -6.74
C PHE A 15 -25.40 -12.41 -7.47
N ASN A 16 -26.54 -12.21 -6.78
CA ASN A 16 -27.75 -11.56 -7.31
C ASN A 16 -28.34 -12.23 -8.58
N LEU A 17 -28.20 -13.56 -8.71
CA LEU A 17 -28.58 -14.35 -9.89
C LEU A 17 -30.06 -14.78 -9.91
N HIS A 18 -30.97 -13.87 -9.55
CA HIS A 18 -32.37 -14.20 -9.22
C HIS A 18 -33.26 -14.66 -10.39
N ASN A 19 -32.82 -14.51 -11.65
CA ASN A 19 -33.65 -14.79 -12.83
C ASN A 19 -33.06 -15.79 -13.84
N VAL A 20 -32.03 -16.57 -13.47
CA VAL A 20 -31.43 -17.55 -14.39
C VAL A 20 -31.89 -18.98 -14.04
N LYS A 21 -32.73 -19.58 -14.89
CA LYS A 21 -33.04 -21.01 -14.87
C LYS A 21 -32.14 -21.74 -15.87
N PHE A 22 -31.33 -22.67 -15.39
CA PHE A 22 -30.62 -23.62 -16.25
C PHE A 22 -31.43 -24.92 -16.35
N THR A 23 -31.76 -25.32 -17.57
CA THR A 23 -32.26 -26.65 -17.94
C THR A 23 -31.22 -27.29 -18.86
N GLY A 24 -30.60 -28.39 -18.45
CA GLY A 24 -29.72 -29.16 -19.34
C GLY A 24 -28.78 -30.11 -18.58
N GLU A 25 -28.73 -31.35 -19.04
CA GLU A 25 -28.11 -32.53 -18.42
C GLU A 25 -26.58 -32.43 -18.31
N CYS A 26 -26.03 -33.11 -17.29
CA CYS A 26 -24.61 -33.21 -16.98
C CYS A 26 -23.81 -33.75 -18.17
N ALA A 27 -22.77 -33.01 -18.60
CA ALA A 27 -21.75 -33.55 -19.49
C ALA A 27 -20.94 -34.63 -18.74
N SER A 28 -20.91 -35.85 -19.28
CA SER A 28 -20.13 -36.96 -18.75
C SER A 28 -18.64 -36.66 -18.88
N ALA A 29 -17.91 -36.63 -17.76
CA ALA A 29 -16.46 -36.65 -17.78
C ALA A 29 -15.98 -38.00 -18.37
N ASP A 30 -15.05 -37.93 -19.32
CA ASP A 30 -14.52 -39.10 -20.02
C ASP A 30 -13.62 -39.92 -19.06
N HIS A 31 -14.19 -40.97 -18.48
CA HIS A 31 -13.54 -41.78 -17.46
C HIS A 31 -12.24 -42.45 -17.96
N GLN A 32 -12.08 -42.66 -19.28
CA GLN A 32 -10.88 -43.27 -19.85
C GLN A 32 -9.66 -42.34 -19.82
N GLU A 33 -9.86 -41.03 -19.93
CA GLU A 33 -8.76 -40.05 -19.93
C GLU A 33 -8.23 -39.80 -18.51
N ALA A 34 -9.11 -39.91 -17.50
CA ALA A 34 -8.75 -39.84 -16.09
C ALA A 34 -7.92 -41.05 -15.61
N GLU A 35 -8.16 -42.25 -16.17
CA GLU A 35 -7.35 -43.45 -15.87
C GLU A 35 -5.92 -43.34 -16.44
N LEU A 36 -5.75 -42.73 -17.62
CA LEU A 36 -4.44 -42.51 -18.23
C LEU A 36 -3.57 -41.54 -17.39
N ILE A 37 -4.17 -40.46 -16.89
CA ILE A 37 -3.49 -39.49 -16.02
C ILE A 37 -3.10 -40.13 -14.68
N SER A 38 -3.93 -41.01 -14.13
CA SER A 38 -3.62 -41.73 -12.88
C SER A 38 -2.45 -42.70 -13.05
N ALA A 39 -2.33 -43.37 -14.20
CA ALA A 39 -1.22 -44.27 -14.50
C ALA A 39 0.11 -43.51 -14.70
N GLU A 40 0.06 -42.32 -15.30
CA GLU A 40 1.24 -41.47 -15.54
C GLU A 40 1.72 -40.79 -14.25
N LEU A 41 0.79 -40.43 -13.35
CA LEU A 41 1.11 -40.00 -11.99
C LEU A 41 1.73 -41.13 -11.18
N ALA A 42 1.19 -42.35 -11.24
CA ALA A 42 1.74 -43.51 -10.52
C ALA A 42 3.19 -43.84 -10.94
N LYS A 43 3.54 -43.64 -12.22
CA LYS A 43 4.90 -43.82 -12.72
C LYS A 43 5.90 -42.79 -12.18
N ASN A 44 5.45 -41.56 -11.93
CA ASN A 44 6.25 -40.50 -11.34
C ASN A 44 6.42 -40.63 -9.81
N TYR A 45 5.64 -41.51 -9.16
CA TYR A 45 5.70 -41.77 -7.72
C TYR A 45 6.78 -42.80 -7.32
N GLU A 46 7.27 -43.66 -8.23
CA GLU A 46 8.33 -44.64 -7.91
C GLU A 46 9.74 -44.01 -7.91
N ASP A 47 9.95 -42.86 -8.56
CA ASP A 47 11.26 -42.18 -8.65
C ASP A 47 11.59 -41.30 -7.43
N TYR A 48 10.63 -41.06 -6.53
CA TYR A 48 10.83 -40.32 -5.28
C TYR A 48 10.46 -41.22 -4.10
N ASP A 49 11.45 -41.55 -3.26
CA ASP A 49 11.36 -42.43 -2.08
C ASP A 49 10.40 -41.90 -1.00
N TYR A 50 9.09 -41.93 -1.27
CA TYR A 50 8.03 -41.48 -0.38
C TYR A 50 7.31 -42.72 0.17
N LYS A 51 7.55 -43.05 1.45
CA LYS A 51 6.80 -44.09 2.16
C LYS A 51 5.55 -43.48 2.80
N PRO A 52 4.35 -44.05 2.59
CA PRO A 52 3.14 -43.55 3.22
C PRO A 52 3.12 -43.94 4.70
N GLN A 53 3.20 -42.95 5.59
CA GLN A 53 2.73 -43.11 6.97
C GLN A 53 1.33 -42.50 7.10
N GLN A 54 0.43 -43.30 7.69
CA GLN A 54 -0.96 -42.98 7.97
C GLN A 54 -1.03 -41.96 9.11
N VAL A 55 -1.82 -40.90 8.94
CA VAL A 55 -1.85 -39.75 9.84
C VAL A 55 -3.27 -39.57 10.40
N PHE A 56 -3.38 -39.89 11.70
CA PHE A 56 -4.34 -39.52 12.77
C PHE A 56 -5.77 -40.11 12.81
N ASN A 57 -6.04 -40.83 13.90
CA ASN A 57 -7.35 -41.02 14.51
C ASN A 57 -7.64 -39.82 15.42
N ALA A 58 -8.82 -39.20 15.29
CA ALA A 58 -9.21 -37.98 16.00
C ALA A 58 -9.26 -38.11 17.55
N ASP A 59 -9.50 -39.31 18.06
CA ASP A 59 -9.61 -39.57 19.50
C ASP A 59 -8.25 -39.52 20.24
N GLU A 60 -7.12 -39.72 19.54
CA GLU A 60 -5.78 -39.64 20.17
C GLU A 60 -5.26 -38.20 20.30
N THR A 61 -5.78 -37.27 19.50
CA THR A 61 -5.34 -35.86 19.47
C THR A 61 -5.85 -35.06 20.67
N VAL A 62 -7.13 -35.20 21.02
CA VAL A 62 -7.75 -34.44 22.12
C VAL A 62 -7.10 -34.78 23.46
N HIS A 63 -6.87 -36.07 23.72
CA HIS A 63 -6.27 -36.54 24.97
C HIS A 63 -4.82 -36.05 25.14
N LYS A 64 -4.09 -35.85 24.03
CA LYS A 64 -2.72 -35.32 24.05
C LYS A 64 -2.68 -33.82 24.33
N GLU A 65 -3.62 -33.07 23.76
CA GLU A 65 -3.76 -31.63 23.96
C GLU A 65 -4.18 -31.31 25.40
N VAL A 66 -5.12 -32.08 25.96
CA VAL A 66 -5.54 -31.99 27.37
C VAL A 66 -4.35 -32.22 28.31
N MET A 67 -3.55 -33.26 28.06
CA MET A 67 -2.38 -33.57 28.88
C MET A 67 -1.29 -32.49 28.79
N GLU A 68 -1.07 -31.88 27.62
CA GLU A 68 -0.14 -30.76 27.45
C GLU A 68 -0.62 -29.49 28.18
N ILE A 69 -1.92 -29.20 28.16
CA ILE A 69 -2.52 -28.06 28.88
C ILE A 69 -2.39 -28.26 30.38
N MET A 70 -2.72 -29.44 30.91
CA MET A 70 -2.55 -29.75 32.33
C MET A 70 -1.09 -29.66 32.78
N GLN A 71 -0.16 -30.13 31.95
CA GLN A 71 1.27 -30.04 32.25
C GLN A 71 1.75 -28.58 32.30
N MET A 72 1.26 -27.73 31.41
CA MET A 72 1.55 -26.29 31.43
C MET A 72 0.93 -25.62 32.67
N ALA A 73 -0.33 -25.91 32.99
CA ALA A 73 -1.02 -25.36 34.17
C ALA A 73 -0.26 -25.69 35.47
N ARG A 74 0.18 -26.95 35.62
CA ARG A 74 0.99 -27.39 36.78
C ARG A 74 2.38 -26.76 36.82
N ASN A 75 2.98 -26.45 35.68
CA ASN A 75 4.29 -25.80 35.61
C ASN A 75 4.23 -24.30 35.92
N ILE A 76 3.09 -23.64 35.66
CA ILE A 76 2.87 -22.22 35.96
C ILE A 76 2.70 -22.02 37.47
N GLY A 77 1.91 -22.88 38.14
CA GLY A 77 1.68 -22.84 39.58
C GLY A 77 0.84 -21.64 40.06
N GLY A 78 -0.06 -21.88 41.01
CA GLY A 78 -0.99 -20.89 41.58
C GLY A 78 -2.23 -21.58 42.16
N GLU A 79 -2.86 -21.00 43.18
CA GLU A 79 -4.13 -21.54 43.73
C GLU A 79 -5.20 -21.46 42.63
N GLY A 80 -5.70 -22.62 42.20
CA GLY A 80 -6.64 -22.80 41.07
C GLY A 80 -6.10 -23.63 39.91
N PHE A 81 -4.78 -23.72 39.72
CA PHE A 81 -4.16 -24.55 38.66
C PHE A 81 -3.56 -25.86 39.20
N SER A 82 -3.35 -25.96 40.52
CA SER A 82 -2.86 -27.18 41.17
C SER A 82 -3.89 -28.30 41.21
N ASP A 83 -5.18 -27.93 41.22
CA ASP A 83 -6.30 -28.83 41.50
C ASP A 83 -7.17 -29.10 40.26
N LEU A 84 -6.70 -28.66 39.08
CA LEU A 84 -7.39 -28.81 37.80
C LEU A 84 -7.56 -30.31 37.45
N GLU A 85 -8.78 -30.74 37.15
CA GLU A 85 -9.07 -32.12 36.74
C GLU A 85 -9.17 -32.25 35.21
N GLU A 86 -8.82 -33.43 34.68
CA GLU A 86 -8.77 -33.71 33.24
C GLU A 86 -10.14 -33.51 32.56
N THR A 87 -11.20 -33.87 33.27
CA THR A 87 -12.59 -33.75 32.81
C THR A 87 -13.05 -32.30 32.64
N GLU A 88 -12.52 -31.37 33.44
CA GLU A 88 -12.88 -29.95 33.33
C GLU A 88 -12.27 -29.31 32.08
N VAL A 89 -11.06 -29.73 31.71
CA VAL A 89 -10.37 -29.28 30.48
C VAL A 89 -11.04 -29.86 29.24
N GLU A 90 -11.45 -31.13 29.29
CA GLU A 90 -12.21 -31.76 28.20
C GLU A 90 -13.57 -31.09 27.98
N GLU A 91 -14.30 -30.74 29.04
CA GLU A 91 -15.58 -30.02 28.92
C GLU A 91 -15.39 -28.63 28.31
N LEU A 92 -14.34 -27.89 28.69
CA LEU A 92 -14.04 -26.55 28.17
C LEU A 92 -13.64 -26.55 26.68
N ILE A 93 -12.83 -27.52 26.27
CA ILE A 93 -12.44 -27.68 24.85
C ILE A 93 -13.68 -28.00 24.01
N ASN A 94 -14.57 -28.85 24.53
CA ASN A 94 -15.80 -29.21 23.83
C ASN A 94 -16.83 -28.05 23.83
N SER A 95 -16.90 -27.23 24.88
CA SER A 95 -17.82 -26.07 24.93
C SER A 95 -17.44 -24.95 23.96
N HIS A 96 -16.17 -24.88 23.53
CA HIS A 96 -15.70 -23.89 22.55
C HIS A 96 -15.79 -24.37 21.09
N GLN A 97 -16.42 -25.52 20.83
CA GLN A 97 -16.73 -25.99 19.47
C GLN A 97 -18.16 -25.67 19.01
N GLU A 98 -18.99 -25.01 19.82
CA GLU A 98 -20.29 -24.48 19.39
C GLU A 98 -20.23 -22.95 19.17
N GLU A 99 -20.85 -22.45 18.09
CA GLU A 99 -20.93 -21.02 17.78
C GLU A 99 -21.82 -20.30 18.81
N LEU A 100 -21.28 -19.25 19.44
CA LEU A 100 -21.97 -18.39 20.41
C LEU A 100 -23.25 -17.78 19.82
N THR A 101 -24.32 -17.78 20.61
CA THR A 101 -25.59 -17.17 20.21
C THR A 101 -25.57 -15.64 20.36
N GLU A 102 -26.43 -14.92 19.61
CA GLU A 102 -26.50 -13.45 19.67
C GLU A 102 -26.88 -12.92 21.07
N GLU A 103 -27.55 -13.72 21.91
CA GLU A 103 -27.89 -13.36 23.30
C GLU A 103 -26.65 -13.41 24.21
N GLU A 104 -25.81 -14.45 24.09
CA GLU A 104 -24.56 -14.58 24.87
C GLU A 104 -23.54 -13.49 24.51
N PHE A 105 -23.54 -13.06 23.25
CA PHE A 105 -22.71 -11.94 22.79
C PHE A 105 -23.14 -10.60 23.41
N MET A 106 -24.45 -10.41 23.69
CA MET A 106 -24.94 -9.21 24.36
C MET A 106 -24.67 -9.22 25.87
N GLU A 107 -24.76 -10.38 26.53
CA GLU A 107 -24.43 -10.50 27.96
C GLU A 107 -22.94 -10.22 28.23
N MET A 108 -22.03 -10.70 27.35
CA MET A 108 -20.62 -10.36 27.44
C MET A 108 -20.35 -8.86 27.28
N HIS A 109 -21.16 -8.14 26.50
CA HIS A 109 -21.00 -6.71 26.30
C HIS A 109 -21.52 -5.89 27.49
N GLU A 110 -22.55 -6.38 28.18
CA GLU A 110 -23.06 -5.78 29.43
C GLU A 110 -22.13 -6.03 30.63
N ALA A 111 -21.47 -7.19 30.71
CA ALA A 111 -20.51 -7.51 31.77
C ALA A 111 -19.28 -6.56 31.77
N THR A 112 -18.85 -6.07 30.60
CA THR A 112 -17.72 -5.13 30.50
C THR A 112 -18.00 -3.69 30.96
N ASN A 113 -19.27 -3.34 31.24
CA ASN A 113 -19.65 -1.97 31.60
C ASN A 113 -20.03 -1.78 33.07
N ASN A 114 -19.94 -2.82 33.91
CA ASN A 114 -20.40 -2.77 35.31
C ASN A 114 -19.36 -3.28 36.32
N GLU A 115 -18.11 -2.82 36.23
CA GLU A 115 -17.19 -2.90 37.38
C GLU A 115 -16.52 -1.54 37.60
N SER A 116 -17.04 -0.82 38.59
CA SER A 116 -16.39 0.30 39.25
C SER A 116 -15.78 -0.17 40.57
N GLU A 117 -14.53 0.24 40.79
CA GLU A 117 -13.85 0.41 42.08
C GLU A 117 -13.67 -0.85 42.94
N ASP A 118 -12.46 -1.44 42.90
CA ASP A 118 -11.67 -1.68 44.11
C ASP A 118 -10.17 -1.85 43.75
N GLU A 119 -9.32 -1.24 44.58
CA GLU A 119 -7.86 -1.18 44.46
C GLU A 119 -7.21 -2.53 44.79
N ASP A 120 -6.35 -3.04 43.91
CA ASP A 120 -5.23 -3.88 44.31
C ASP A 120 -4.00 -3.63 43.40
N GLU A 121 -2.92 -3.16 44.02
CA GLU A 121 -1.64 -2.89 43.37
C GLU A 121 -0.99 -4.19 42.85
N GLN A 122 -1.08 -4.44 41.54
CA GLN A 122 -0.13 -5.30 40.83
C GLN A 122 0.69 -4.46 39.84
N GLU A 123 2.01 -4.50 40.00
CA GLU A 123 2.99 -3.81 39.17
C GLU A 123 2.87 -4.27 37.70
N GLU A 124 2.15 -3.50 36.87
CA GLU A 124 2.20 -3.63 35.41
C GLU A 124 3.66 -3.41 34.93
N GLN A 125 4.30 -4.45 34.41
CA GLN A 125 5.55 -4.29 33.67
C GLN A 125 5.31 -3.49 32.39
N LYS A 126 5.40 -2.17 32.49
CA LYS A 126 5.32 -1.27 31.34
C LYS A 126 6.47 -1.54 30.37
N LEU A 127 6.14 -1.86 29.13
CA LEU A 127 7.09 -1.99 28.04
C LEU A 127 7.74 -0.62 27.76
N THR A 128 8.90 -0.39 28.38
CA THR A 128 9.63 0.88 28.21
C THR A 128 10.31 0.95 26.85
N ALA A 129 10.59 2.17 26.37
CA ALA A 129 11.38 2.40 25.16
C ALA A 129 12.77 1.73 25.21
N ALA A 130 13.32 1.50 26.40
CA ALA A 130 14.57 0.77 26.60
C ALA A 130 14.41 -0.73 26.31
N HIS A 131 13.35 -1.36 26.80
CA HIS A 131 13.03 -2.77 26.49
C HIS A 131 12.75 -2.99 25.00
N LEU A 132 12.06 -2.03 24.35
CA LEU A 132 11.80 -2.08 22.92
C LEU A 132 13.10 -1.99 22.09
N ARG A 133 14.01 -1.10 22.48
CA ARG A 133 15.31 -0.92 21.81
C ARG A 133 16.20 -2.15 21.97
N GLN A 134 16.17 -2.80 23.14
CA GLN A 134 16.91 -4.03 23.38
C GLN A 134 16.39 -5.19 22.52
N ASN A 135 15.07 -5.32 22.38
CA ASN A 135 14.45 -6.34 21.53
C ASN A 135 14.77 -6.12 20.05
N LEU A 136 14.70 -4.87 19.55
CA LEU A 136 15.11 -4.53 18.18
C LEU A 136 16.58 -4.86 17.92
N HIS A 137 17.46 -4.59 18.88
CA HIS A 137 18.88 -4.91 18.77
C HIS A 137 19.13 -6.43 18.69
N ILE A 138 18.37 -7.24 19.44
CA ILE A 138 18.46 -8.70 19.38
C ILE A 138 18.00 -9.20 18.01
N ILE A 139 16.90 -8.66 17.48
CA ILE A 139 16.37 -9.03 16.15
C ILE A 139 17.37 -8.68 15.04
N GLU A 140 17.97 -7.49 15.07
CA GLU A 140 19.01 -7.11 14.10
C GLU A 140 20.21 -8.06 14.16
N LYS A 141 20.60 -8.50 15.36
CA LYS A 141 21.67 -9.48 15.56
C LYS A 141 21.30 -10.85 15.02
N VAL A 142 20.04 -11.27 15.12
CA VAL A 142 19.52 -12.52 14.54
C VAL A 142 19.50 -12.44 13.02
N ILE A 143 19.00 -11.35 12.44
CA ILE A 143 19.00 -11.14 10.98
C ILE A 143 20.42 -11.11 10.43
N ARG A 144 21.35 -10.43 11.12
CA ARG A 144 22.76 -10.37 10.71
C ARG A 144 23.43 -11.74 10.74
N ASN A 145 23.22 -12.51 11.81
CA ASN A 145 23.73 -13.88 11.89
C ASN A 145 23.13 -14.80 10.82
N LEU A 146 21.84 -14.66 10.52
CA LEU A 146 21.17 -15.38 9.43
C LEU A 146 21.81 -15.04 8.08
N MET A 147 22.12 -13.78 7.83
CA MET A 147 22.74 -13.34 6.57
C MET A 147 24.21 -13.78 6.44
N GLU A 148 24.95 -13.85 7.55
CA GLU A 148 26.37 -14.20 7.56
C GLU A 148 26.63 -15.71 7.58
N LYS A 149 25.72 -16.51 8.14
CA LYS A 149 25.95 -17.95 8.42
C LYS A 149 25.06 -18.90 7.63
N ASP A 150 23.98 -18.44 7.00
CA ASP A 150 23.13 -19.31 6.18
C ASP A 150 23.72 -19.46 4.77
N PRO A 151 24.08 -20.69 4.34
CA PRO A 151 24.69 -20.92 3.02
C PRO A 151 23.70 -20.74 1.84
N ASN A 152 22.39 -20.56 2.10
CA ASN A 152 21.39 -20.36 1.06
C ASN A 152 20.82 -18.93 1.08
N THR A 153 21.44 -18.05 0.28
CA THR A 153 21.11 -16.63 0.19
C THR A 153 19.62 -16.34 -0.07
N ASN A 154 18.94 -17.17 -0.86
CA ASN A 154 17.53 -16.97 -1.20
C ASN A 154 16.62 -17.25 0.01
N ARG A 155 16.89 -18.29 0.79
CA ARG A 155 16.13 -18.57 2.01
C ARG A 155 16.33 -17.48 3.06
N SER A 156 17.56 -17.02 3.21
CA SER A 156 17.91 -15.98 4.17
C SER A 156 17.27 -14.63 3.81
N LEU A 157 17.19 -14.30 2.52
CA LEU A 157 16.46 -13.13 2.01
C LEU A 157 14.95 -13.23 2.25
N THR A 158 14.34 -14.41 2.03
CA THR A 158 12.92 -14.66 2.31
C THR A 158 12.62 -14.54 3.81
N CYS A 159 13.46 -15.10 4.67
CA CYS A 159 13.32 -14.98 6.12
C CYS A 159 13.48 -13.53 6.59
N LYS A 160 14.46 -12.79 6.05
CA LYS A 160 14.60 -11.34 6.28
C LYS A 160 13.34 -10.59 5.87
N ARG A 161 12.78 -10.87 4.69
CA ARG A 161 11.54 -10.23 4.22
C ARG A 161 10.35 -10.54 5.15
N GLY A 162 10.19 -11.80 5.55
CA GLY A 162 9.13 -12.22 6.48
C GLY A 162 9.25 -11.57 7.85
N LEU A 163 10.44 -11.54 8.43
CA LEU A 163 10.69 -10.89 9.72
C LEU A 163 10.50 -9.38 9.63
N THR A 164 11.06 -8.72 8.60
CA THR A 164 10.85 -7.28 8.39
C THR A 164 9.36 -6.95 8.21
N SER A 165 8.62 -7.77 7.47
CA SER A 165 7.17 -7.62 7.25
C SER A 165 6.38 -7.80 8.55
N PHE A 166 6.69 -8.83 9.34
CA PHE A 166 6.02 -9.10 10.62
C PHE A 166 6.24 -7.97 11.63
N PHE A 167 7.46 -7.43 11.73
CA PHE A 167 7.77 -6.30 12.61
C PHE A 167 7.26 -4.95 12.07
N SER A 168 7.28 -4.74 10.76
CA SER A 168 6.62 -3.59 10.12
C SER A 168 5.12 -3.59 10.36
N CYS A 169 4.49 -4.75 10.52
CA CYS A 169 3.05 -4.87 10.73
C CYS A 169 2.62 -4.71 12.20
N LYS A 170 3.53 -4.88 13.17
CA LYS A 170 3.22 -4.83 14.62
C LYS A 170 3.87 -3.69 15.40
N LEU A 171 4.95 -3.07 14.91
CA LEU A 171 5.60 -1.92 15.61
C LEU A 171 5.49 -0.59 14.86
N PHE A 172 5.24 -0.61 13.56
CA PHE A 172 4.81 0.57 12.81
C PHE A 172 3.34 0.35 12.52
N THR A 173 2.45 1.13 13.13
CA THR A 173 1.08 1.22 12.65
C THR A 173 1.18 1.65 11.18
N ILE A 174 0.87 0.73 10.26
CA ILE A 174 0.69 1.00 8.82
C ILE A 174 -0.61 1.81 8.75
N THR A 175 -0.55 3.06 9.19
CA THR A 175 -1.68 3.99 9.07
C THR A 175 -1.37 4.91 7.91
N MET A 176 -2.03 4.64 6.80
CA MET A 176 -2.26 5.65 5.76
C MET A 176 -2.65 6.96 6.44
N ARG A 177 -2.01 8.06 6.05
CA ARG A 177 -2.36 9.40 6.54
C ARG A 177 -3.28 10.06 5.54
N LEU A 178 -4.39 10.62 6.01
CA LEU A 178 -5.24 11.51 5.23
C LEU A 178 -5.22 12.88 5.90
N VAL A 179 -4.84 13.90 5.14
CA VAL A 179 -4.80 15.30 5.54
C VAL A 179 -5.91 16.00 4.78
N ILE A 180 -6.83 16.62 5.52
CA ILE A 180 -8.03 17.27 4.95
C ILE A 180 -7.92 18.76 5.27
N LEU A 181 -7.89 19.59 4.23
CA LEU A 181 -7.76 21.04 4.29
C LEU A 181 -9.01 21.69 3.70
N ASP A 182 -9.27 22.95 4.06
CA ASP A 182 -10.53 23.61 3.66
C ASP A 182 -10.63 23.81 2.14
N ASP A 183 -9.51 24.08 1.46
CA ASP A 183 -9.50 24.40 0.03
C ASP A 183 -8.22 23.97 -0.69
N TYR A 184 -8.22 24.17 -2.02
CA TYR A 184 -7.12 23.86 -2.92
C TYR A 184 -5.81 24.59 -2.57
N ASP A 185 -5.87 25.85 -2.14
CA ASP A 185 -4.68 26.64 -1.86
C ASP A 185 -4.01 26.15 -0.57
N LEU A 186 -4.81 25.81 0.46
CA LEU A 186 -4.33 25.20 1.69
C LEU A 186 -3.77 23.79 1.47
N ALA A 187 -4.44 22.96 0.66
CA ALA A 187 -3.92 21.62 0.30
C ALA A 187 -2.60 21.73 -0.47
N SER A 188 -2.51 22.68 -1.40
CA SER A 188 -1.30 22.99 -2.17
C SER A 188 -0.15 23.47 -1.27
N GLU A 189 -0.45 24.38 -0.34
CA GLU A 189 0.53 24.90 0.62
C GLU A 189 1.00 23.81 1.58
N TRP A 190 0.09 22.99 2.12
CA TRP A 190 0.43 21.88 3.00
C TRP A 190 1.40 20.92 2.31
N ALA A 191 1.09 20.52 1.08
CA ALA A 191 1.96 19.65 0.27
C ALA A 191 3.34 20.30 0.02
N ALA A 192 3.38 21.60 -0.28
CA ALA A 192 4.64 22.32 -0.50
C ALA A 192 5.49 22.42 0.78
N LYS A 193 4.86 22.72 1.93
CA LYS A 193 5.54 22.73 3.24
C LYS A 193 6.10 21.36 3.57
N TYR A 194 5.33 20.31 3.28
CA TYR A 194 5.77 18.93 3.49
C TYR A 194 7.02 18.63 2.68
N ILE A 195 7.00 18.88 1.36
CA ILE A 195 8.16 18.69 0.49
C ILE A 195 9.37 19.51 0.98
N CYS A 196 9.15 20.79 1.33
CA CYS A 196 10.19 21.67 1.86
C CYS A 196 10.86 21.05 3.10
N ASN A 197 10.06 20.67 4.10
CA ASN A 197 10.54 20.04 5.33
C ASN A 197 11.28 18.73 5.05
N ARG A 198 10.76 17.88 4.16
CA ARG A 198 11.41 16.61 3.81
C ARG A 198 12.77 16.82 3.16
N ILE A 199 12.90 17.79 2.25
CA ILE A 199 14.17 18.14 1.62
C ILE A 199 15.14 18.69 2.68
N ILE A 200 14.73 19.69 3.48
CA ILE A 200 15.62 20.33 4.47
C ILE A 200 16.08 19.33 5.52
N GLN A 201 15.17 18.53 6.09
CA GLN A 201 15.50 17.53 7.10
C GLN A 201 16.37 16.40 6.54
N PHE A 202 16.24 16.08 5.26
CA PHE A 202 17.11 15.09 4.61
C PHE A 202 18.56 15.58 4.49
N LYS A 203 18.75 16.91 4.41
CA LYS A 203 20.05 17.60 4.26
C LYS A 203 20.82 17.09 3.04
N PRO A 204 20.26 17.25 1.82
CA PRO A 204 20.91 16.77 0.62
C PRO A 204 22.20 17.53 0.37
N SER A 205 23.21 16.82 -0.12
CA SER A 205 24.55 17.34 -0.36
C SER A 205 25.19 16.66 -1.55
N GLN A 206 26.38 17.10 -1.93
CA GLN A 206 27.12 16.45 -3.01
C GLN A 206 27.39 14.98 -2.66
N GLY A 207 26.90 14.07 -3.50
CA GLY A 207 26.99 12.61 -3.27
C GLY A 207 25.83 12.02 -2.45
N ARG A 208 24.91 12.85 -1.95
CA ARG A 208 23.69 12.42 -1.25
C ARG A 208 22.52 13.29 -1.70
N TYR A 209 21.97 12.96 -2.86
CA TYR A 209 20.84 13.69 -3.45
C TYR A 209 19.53 13.28 -2.79
N PHE A 210 18.58 14.22 -2.71
CA PHE A 210 17.18 13.90 -2.43
C PHE A 210 16.47 13.60 -3.74
N THR A 211 15.85 12.43 -3.84
CA THR A 211 15.19 11.96 -5.07
C THR A 211 13.67 12.16 -4.98
N LEU A 212 13.11 12.89 -5.94
CA LEU A 212 11.74 13.39 -5.90
C LEU A 212 10.96 12.98 -7.16
N GLY A 213 9.96 12.11 -7.00
CA GLY A 213 8.99 11.81 -8.06
C GLY A 213 7.97 12.94 -8.21
N LEU A 214 7.69 13.38 -9.43
CA LEU A 214 6.86 14.58 -9.68
C LEU A 214 5.71 14.35 -10.69
N PRO A 215 4.51 14.92 -10.43
CA PRO A 215 3.40 14.84 -11.36
C PRO A 215 3.23 16.11 -12.20
N THR A 216 2.40 16.03 -13.24
CA THR A 216 1.93 17.18 -14.03
C THR A 216 0.43 17.43 -13.80
N GLY A 217 -0.17 18.33 -14.58
CA GLY A 217 -1.60 18.64 -14.50
C GLY A 217 -1.95 19.79 -13.54
N SER A 218 -3.22 20.17 -13.48
CA SER A 218 -3.66 21.36 -12.74
C SER A 218 -3.48 21.26 -11.22
N THR A 219 -3.67 20.06 -10.66
CA THR A 219 -3.62 19.81 -9.20
C THR A 219 -2.27 20.20 -8.55
N PRO A 220 -1.09 19.79 -9.06
CA PRO A 220 0.18 20.17 -8.44
C PRO A 220 0.62 21.62 -8.69
N LEU A 221 -0.09 22.41 -9.51
CA LEU A 221 0.38 23.73 -9.91
C LEU A 221 0.50 24.71 -8.73
N GLY A 222 -0.42 24.65 -7.77
CA GLY A 222 -0.39 25.44 -6.55
C GLY A 222 0.81 25.07 -5.67
N CYS A 223 1.09 23.77 -5.57
CA CYS A 223 2.26 23.25 -4.86
C CYS A 223 3.56 23.77 -5.49
N TYR A 224 3.70 23.71 -6.82
CA TYR A 224 4.88 24.25 -7.52
C TYR A 224 5.06 25.75 -7.29
N LYS A 225 3.99 26.55 -7.33
CA LYS A 225 4.06 27.98 -7.03
C LYS A 225 4.61 28.24 -5.62
N LYS A 226 4.14 27.49 -4.62
CA LYS A 226 4.61 27.61 -3.24
C LYS A 226 6.07 27.18 -3.07
N LEU A 227 6.49 26.10 -3.72
CA LEU A 227 7.90 25.68 -3.73
C LEU A 227 8.82 26.73 -4.38
N ILE A 228 8.36 27.38 -5.45
CA ILE A 228 9.08 28.50 -6.07
C ILE A 228 9.16 29.69 -5.12
N GLU A 229 8.09 30.01 -4.39
CA GLU A 229 8.09 31.07 -3.37
C GLU A 229 9.14 30.78 -2.28
N TYR A 230 9.17 29.56 -1.74
CA TYR A 230 10.17 29.16 -0.73
C TYR A 230 11.59 29.24 -1.25
N HIS A 231 11.81 28.84 -2.52
CA HIS A 231 13.12 28.98 -3.15
C HIS A 231 13.54 30.45 -3.32
N LYS A 232 12.65 31.29 -3.87
CA LYS A 232 12.93 32.72 -4.10
C LYS A 232 13.16 33.48 -2.80
N ASN A 233 12.50 33.06 -1.72
CA ASN A 233 12.73 33.61 -0.39
C ASN A 233 14.07 33.16 0.20
N GLY A 234 14.73 32.14 -0.36
CA GLY A 234 15.98 31.58 0.13
C GLY A 234 15.79 30.57 1.27
N ASP A 235 14.58 30.02 1.43
CA ASP A 235 14.25 29.04 2.47
C ASP A 235 14.46 27.59 2.00
N LEU A 236 14.50 27.36 0.68
CA LEU A 236 14.64 26.03 0.06
C LEU A 236 15.58 26.08 -1.15
N SER A 237 16.41 25.04 -1.32
CA SER A 237 17.27 24.86 -2.49
C SER A 237 17.07 23.47 -3.10
N PHE A 238 17.09 23.41 -4.42
CA PHE A 238 16.96 22.21 -5.24
C PHE A 238 18.31 21.79 -5.86
N LYS A 239 19.42 22.43 -5.50
CA LYS A 239 20.75 22.16 -6.03
C LYS A 239 21.17 20.68 -5.93
N TYR A 240 20.80 20.01 -4.83
CA TYR A 240 21.09 18.60 -4.58
C TYR A 240 19.81 17.74 -4.61
N VAL A 241 18.83 18.14 -5.42
CA VAL A 241 17.61 17.36 -5.69
C VAL A 241 17.70 16.76 -7.09
N LYS A 242 17.29 15.48 -7.21
CA LYS A 242 17.03 14.82 -8.50
C LYS A 242 15.54 14.59 -8.66
N THR A 243 14.97 14.94 -9.80
CA THR A 243 13.54 14.75 -10.07
C THR A 243 13.31 13.69 -11.12
N PHE A 244 12.23 12.94 -10.96
CA PHE A 244 11.77 11.93 -11.91
C PHE A 244 10.28 12.14 -12.17
N ASN A 245 9.90 12.58 -13.37
CA ASN A 245 8.51 12.77 -13.73
C ASN A 245 7.82 11.44 -14.05
N MET A 246 6.50 11.40 -13.79
CA MET A 246 5.69 10.20 -13.97
C MET A 246 5.54 9.74 -15.42
N ASP A 247 5.53 10.66 -16.38
CA ASP A 247 5.06 10.36 -17.73
C ASP A 247 5.48 11.43 -18.75
N GLU A 248 5.37 11.07 -20.04
CA GLU A 248 5.43 11.97 -21.19
C GLU A 248 4.67 11.37 -22.38
N TYR A 249 4.08 12.23 -23.22
CA TYR A 249 3.41 11.81 -24.45
C TYR A 249 4.39 11.29 -25.50
N VAL A 250 3.99 10.22 -26.20
CA VAL A 250 4.77 9.67 -27.31
C VAL A 250 4.52 10.45 -28.59
N GLY A 251 5.59 10.77 -29.31
CA GLY A 251 5.54 11.45 -30.61
C GLY A 251 5.20 12.94 -30.57
N LEU A 252 5.05 13.52 -29.38
CA LEU A 252 4.85 14.95 -29.22
C LEU A 252 6.22 15.65 -29.12
N PRO A 253 6.51 16.71 -29.93
CA PRO A 253 7.79 17.38 -29.85
C PRO A 253 8.10 17.87 -28.44
N ARG A 254 9.34 17.68 -27.99
CA ARG A 254 9.79 18.05 -26.64
C ARG A 254 9.56 19.53 -26.28
N ASN A 255 9.56 20.41 -27.27
CA ASN A 255 9.31 21.84 -27.12
C ASN A 255 7.85 22.24 -27.40
N HIS A 256 6.97 21.28 -27.68
CA HIS A 256 5.54 21.53 -27.82
C HIS A 256 5.00 22.10 -26.51
N PRO A 257 4.14 23.14 -26.52
CA PRO A 257 3.64 23.78 -25.30
C PRO A 257 2.97 22.80 -24.33
N GLU A 258 2.26 21.81 -24.86
CA GLU A 258 1.55 20.78 -24.07
C GLU A 258 2.36 19.51 -23.77
N SER A 259 3.65 19.46 -24.15
CA SER A 259 4.53 18.38 -23.67
C SER A 259 4.77 18.53 -22.18
N TYR A 260 4.99 17.41 -21.48
CA TYR A 260 5.30 17.45 -20.06
C TYR A 260 6.71 17.99 -19.78
N HIS A 261 7.64 17.88 -20.74
CA HIS A 261 8.90 18.65 -20.76
C HIS A 261 8.64 20.16 -20.69
N SER A 262 7.81 20.71 -21.59
CA SER A 262 7.45 22.13 -21.57
C SER A 262 6.67 22.52 -20.31
N TYR A 263 5.75 21.67 -19.85
CA TYR A 263 4.97 21.91 -18.63
C TYR A 263 5.90 22.08 -17.43
N MET A 264 6.79 21.12 -17.19
CA MET A 264 7.70 21.13 -16.04
C MET A 264 8.71 22.27 -16.13
N TRP A 265 9.26 22.53 -17.31
CA TRP A 265 10.16 23.66 -17.52
C TRP A 265 9.48 25.00 -17.21
N ASN A 266 8.27 25.21 -17.76
CA ASN A 266 7.58 26.49 -17.67
C ASN A 266 6.97 26.76 -16.30
N ASN A 267 6.49 25.73 -15.62
CA ASN A 267 5.78 25.87 -14.35
C ASN A 267 6.66 25.63 -13.13
N PHE A 268 7.83 25.01 -13.27
CA PHE A 268 8.69 24.69 -12.14
C PHE A 268 10.18 24.89 -12.39
N PHE A 269 10.81 24.07 -13.23
CA PHE A 269 12.28 23.94 -13.26
C PHE A 269 13.03 25.23 -13.58
N LYS A 270 12.52 26.09 -14.49
CA LYS A 270 13.20 27.35 -14.83
C LYS A 270 13.16 28.42 -13.73
N HIS A 271 12.40 28.19 -12.67
CA HIS A 271 12.18 29.14 -11.57
C HIS A 271 12.92 28.77 -10.28
N ILE A 272 13.68 27.67 -10.30
CA ILE A 272 14.43 27.12 -9.16
C ILE A 272 15.89 26.84 -9.55
N ASP A 273 16.74 26.54 -8.57
CA ASP A 273 18.17 26.28 -8.74
C ASP A 273 18.53 24.79 -8.98
N ILE A 274 17.60 24.01 -9.54
CA ILE A 274 17.87 22.61 -9.92
C ILE A 274 18.86 22.55 -11.09
N ASP A 275 19.83 21.63 -11.03
CA ASP A 275 20.68 21.31 -12.18
C ASP A 275 19.82 20.58 -13.24
N PRO A 276 19.77 21.07 -14.50
CA PRO A 276 19.03 20.40 -15.57
C PRO A 276 19.37 18.91 -15.77
N ASN A 277 20.61 18.49 -15.47
CA ASN A 277 21.02 17.09 -15.57
C ASN A 277 20.41 16.20 -14.48
N ASN A 278 19.88 16.81 -13.42
CA ASN A 278 19.17 16.13 -12.33
C ASN A 278 17.64 16.15 -12.54
N ALA A 279 17.15 16.68 -13.66
CA ALA A 279 15.73 16.70 -13.99
C ALA A 279 15.40 15.66 -15.07
N HIS A 280 14.87 14.52 -14.64
CA HIS A 280 14.60 13.36 -15.51
C HIS A 280 13.11 13.30 -15.88
N ILE A 281 12.83 13.31 -17.18
CA ILE A 281 11.50 13.10 -17.78
C ILE A 281 11.70 12.13 -18.93
N LEU A 282 10.81 11.15 -19.07
CA LEU A 282 10.80 10.17 -20.16
C LEU A 282 10.88 10.86 -21.54
N ASP A 283 11.66 10.29 -22.46
CA ASP A 283 11.70 10.73 -23.85
C ASP A 283 10.67 10.00 -24.71
N GLY A 284 9.48 10.60 -24.84
CA GLY A 284 8.42 10.09 -25.72
C GLY A 284 8.77 10.09 -27.22
N ASN A 285 9.94 10.62 -27.63
CA ASN A 285 10.41 10.58 -29.02
C ASN A 285 11.64 9.67 -29.21
N ALA A 286 11.99 8.86 -28.20
CA ALA A 286 13.06 7.87 -28.33
C ALA A 286 12.76 6.86 -29.46
N LEU A 287 13.81 6.42 -30.16
CA LEU A 287 13.70 5.44 -31.25
C LEU A 287 13.21 4.08 -30.75
N ASP A 288 13.68 3.67 -29.57
CA ASP A 288 13.23 2.48 -28.87
C ASP A 288 12.60 2.89 -27.54
N LEU A 289 11.27 2.92 -27.54
CA LEU A 289 10.46 3.36 -26.40
C LEU A 289 10.57 2.42 -25.20
N GLN A 290 10.80 1.12 -25.43
CA GLN A 290 10.97 0.17 -24.32
C GLN A 290 12.35 0.34 -23.68
N ALA A 291 13.39 0.50 -24.50
CA ALA A 291 14.74 0.78 -23.99
C ALA A 291 14.80 2.09 -23.20
N GLU A 292 14.05 3.12 -23.61
CA GLU A 292 13.88 4.36 -22.82
C GLU A 292 13.22 4.09 -21.46
N CYS A 293 12.16 3.28 -21.41
CA CYS A 293 11.50 2.90 -20.15
C CYS A 293 12.46 2.15 -19.22
N ASP A 294 13.21 1.19 -19.76
CA ASP A 294 14.16 0.38 -19.00
C ASP A 294 15.33 1.24 -18.48
N ALA A 295 15.81 2.19 -19.29
CA ALA A 295 16.83 3.16 -18.90
C ALA A 295 16.32 4.09 -17.80
N PHE A 296 15.05 4.49 -17.84
CA PHE A 296 14.44 5.33 -16.81
C PHE A 296 14.39 4.62 -15.45
N GLU A 297 13.98 3.35 -15.42
CA GLU A 297 14.01 2.50 -14.21
C GLU A 297 15.43 2.36 -13.66
N LYS A 298 16.41 2.11 -14.54
CA LYS A 298 17.81 2.02 -14.16
C LYS A 298 18.34 3.34 -13.58
N ASN A 299 17.96 4.49 -14.15
CA ASN A 299 18.34 5.80 -13.62
C ASN A 299 17.78 6.03 -12.21
N ILE A 300 16.55 5.56 -11.93
CA ILE A 300 15.96 5.60 -10.58
C ILE A 300 16.77 4.71 -9.63
N GLU A 301 17.11 3.49 -10.04
CA GLU A 301 17.91 2.56 -9.23
C GLU A 301 19.30 3.12 -8.92
N GLU A 302 20.00 3.67 -9.93
CA GLU A 302 21.32 4.29 -9.80
C GLU A 302 21.29 5.56 -8.93
N ALA A 303 20.14 6.25 -8.86
CA ALA A 303 19.92 7.35 -7.93
C ALA A 303 19.63 6.89 -6.48
N GLY A 304 19.48 5.59 -6.25
CA GLY A 304 19.21 4.99 -4.94
C GLY A 304 17.72 4.79 -4.63
N GLY A 305 16.86 4.78 -5.64
CA GLY A 305 15.40 4.79 -5.52
C GLY A 305 14.82 6.20 -5.38
N ILE A 306 13.52 6.31 -5.08
CA ILE A 306 12.81 7.58 -4.86
C ILE A 306 12.56 7.79 -3.36
N ASP A 307 12.99 8.93 -2.80
CA ASP A 307 12.79 9.27 -1.39
C ASP A 307 11.36 9.72 -1.11
N LEU A 308 10.79 10.53 -2.01
CA LEU A 308 9.40 10.98 -1.98
C LEU A 308 8.83 10.99 -3.39
N PHE A 309 7.74 10.26 -3.62
CA PHE A 309 7.01 10.32 -4.88
C PHE A 309 5.72 11.12 -4.69
N VAL A 310 5.63 12.27 -5.37
CA VAL A 310 4.41 13.08 -5.39
C VAL A 310 3.57 12.69 -6.60
N GLY A 311 2.29 12.43 -6.37
CA GLY A 311 1.33 12.03 -7.39
C GLY A 311 0.02 12.80 -7.27
N GLY A 312 -0.83 12.62 -8.26
CA GLY A 312 -2.25 12.97 -8.20
C GLY A 312 -3.10 11.76 -8.54
N ILE A 313 -4.42 11.92 -8.47
CA ILE A 313 -5.40 10.89 -8.85
C ILE A 313 -6.26 11.37 -10.03
N GLY A 314 -6.46 10.51 -11.03
CA GLY A 314 -7.47 10.72 -12.08
C GLY A 314 -8.91 10.58 -11.55
N PRO A 315 -9.93 11.09 -12.25
CA PRO A 315 -11.34 10.89 -11.86
C PRO A 315 -11.78 9.40 -11.90
N ASP A 316 -11.04 8.56 -12.61
CA ASP A 316 -11.13 7.10 -12.71
C ASP A 316 -10.18 6.37 -11.73
N GLY A 317 -9.50 7.10 -10.84
CA GLY A 317 -8.58 6.52 -9.85
C GLY A 317 -7.18 6.18 -10.36
N HIS A 318 -6.78 6.63 -11.56
CA HIS A 318 -5.42 6.35 -12.06
C HIS A 318 -4.34 7.14 -11.32
N ILE A 319 -3.15 6.53 -11.18
CA ILE A 319 -1.88 7.21 -10.91
C ILE A 319 -1.05 7.27 -12.20
N ALA A 320 -0.51 8.44 -12.56
CA ALA A 320 0.15 8.65 -13.85
C ALA A 320 -0.78 8.20 -15.01
N PHE A 321 -0.25 7.59 -16.08
CA PHE A 321 -1.09 6.92 -17.09
C PHE A 321 -1.37 5.44 -16.75
N ASN A 322 -1.34 5.04 -15.48
CA ASN A 322 -1.78 3.70 -15.07
C ASN A 322 -3.31 3.63 -14.98
N GLU A 323 -3.93 3.65 -16.15
CA GLU A 323 -5.38 3.57 -16.35
C GLU A 323 -6.01 2.30 -15.76
N PRO A 324 -7.34 2.31 -15.55
CA PRO A 324 -8.08 1.15 -15.06
C PRO A 324 -7.74 -0.14 -15.82
N GLY A 325 -7.44 -1.20 -15.08
CA GLY A 325 -6.97 -2.49 -15.61
C GLY A 325 -5.46 -2.65 -15.67
N SER A 326 -4.68 -1.59 -15.38
CA SER A 326 -3.22 -1.67 -15.27
C SER A 326 -2.78 -2.57 -14.13
N SER A 327 -1.76 -3.41 -14.35
CA SER A 327 -1.18 -4.24 -13.28
C SER A 327 -0.70 -3.37 -12.11
N LEU A 328 -1.07 -3.75 -10.88
CA LEU A 328 -0.64 -3.06 -9.67
C LEU A 328 0.86 -3.25 -9.35
N ALA A 329 1.52 -4.21 -10.01
CA ALA A 329 2.96 -4.42 -9.94
C ALA A 329 3.69 -3.99 -11.23
N SER A 330 3.04 -3.17 -12.08
CA SER A 330 3.61 -2.72 -13.34
C SER A 330 4.88 -1.88 -13.16
N ARG A 331 5.76 -1.91 -14.18
CA ARG A 331 6.93 -1.04 -14.32
C ARG A 331 6.70 0.05 -15.36
N THR A 332 7.69 0.92 -15.51
CA THR A 332 7.74 1.94 -16.56
C THR A 332 7.56 1.30 -17.93
N ARG A 333 6.61 1.82 -18.73
CA ARG A 333 6.21 1.21 -20.00
C ARG A 333 5.52 2.20 -20.94
N LEU A 334 5.42 1.78 -22.20
CA LEU A 334 4.49 2.35 -23.17
C LEU A 334 3.04 2.03 -22.77
N LYS A 335 2.16 3.02 -22.81
CA LYS A 335 0.73 2.87 -22.56
C LYS A 335 -0.08 3.60 -23.62
N THR A 336 -1.07 2.91 -24.18
CA THR A 336 -2.13 3.54 -24.99
C THR A 336 -3.13 4.23 -24.09
N LEU A 337 -3.46 5.47 -24.41
CA LEU A 337 -4.41 6.27 -23.66
C LEU A 337 -5.85 5.80 -23.92
N ALA A 338 -6.64 5.68 -22.86
CA ALA A 338 -8.07 5.45 -22.90
C ALA A 338 -8.81 6.66 -23.47
N MET A 339 -10.02 6.40 -23.97
CA MET A 339 -10.87 7.45 -24.55
C MET A 339 -11.17 8.57 -23.54
N ASP A 340 -11.41 8.23 -22.28
CA ASP A 340 -11.68 9.21 -21.22
C ASP A 340 -10.48 10.15 -20.99
N THR A 341 -9.25 9.61 -21.02
CA THR A 341 -8.01 10.38 -20.95
C THR A 341 -7.87 11.32 -22.15
N ILE A 342 -8.15 10.83 -23.36
CA ILE A 342 -8.12 11.62 -24.59
C ILE A 342 -9.14 12.77 -24.53
N LEU A 343 -10.37 12.49 -24.09
CA LEU A 343 -11.43 13.48 -23.92
C LEU A 343 -11.06 14.55 -22.87
N ALA A 344 -10.50 14.14 -21.73
CA ALA A 344 -10.10 15.05 -20.66
C ALA A 344 -8.95 15.99 -21.08
N ASN A 345 -8.06 15.50 -21.94
CA ASN A 345 -6.87 16.24 -22.39
C ASN A 345 -7.10 17.03 -23.68
N ALA A 346 -8.17 16.75 -24.43
CA ALA A 346 -8.51 17.47 -25.68
C ALA A 346 -8.56 18.99 -25.52
N LYS A 347 -8.97 19.49 -24.33
CA LYS A 347 -8.99 20.93 -24.02
C LYS A 347 -7.62 21.61 -24.14
N TYR A 348 -6.52 20.86 -24.03
CA TYR A 348 -5.16 21.34 -24.23
C TYR A 348 -4.73 21.32 -25.71
N PHE A 349 -5.44 20.59 -26.56
CA PHE A 349 -5.14 20.41 -27.98
C PHE A 349 -6.24 21.03 -28.86
N ASP A 350 -6.60 22.30 -28.58
CA ASP A 350 -7.64 23.06 -29.29
C ASP A 350 -9.05 22.44 -29.26
N GLY A 351 -9.31 21.50 -28.34
CA GLY A 351 -10.55 20.72 -28.30
C GLY A 351 -10.63 19.62 -29.37
N ASP A 352 -9.55 19.35 -30.10
CA ASP A 352 -9.50 18.37 -31.19
C ASP A 352 -8.91 17.05 -30.70
N LEU A 353 -9.75 16.02 -30.61
CA LEU A 353 -9.37 14.68 -30.17
C LEU A 353 -8.28 14.05 -31.05
N SER A 354 -8.22 14.41 -32.33
CA SER A 354 -7.24 13.84 -33.27
C SER A 354 -5.82 14.36 -33.04
N LYS A 355 -5.68 15.50 -32.34
CA LYS A 355 -4.39 16.09 -31.99
C LYS A 355 -3.81 15.57 -30.67
N VAL A 356 -4.63 14.91 -29.85
CA VAL A 356 -4.17 14.33 -28.59
C VAL A 356 -3.31 13.10 -28.90
N PRO A 357 -2.08 13.01 -28.39
CA PRO A 357 -1.26 11.81 -28.55
C PRO A 357 -1.99 10.57 -28.06
N THR A 358 -1.93 9.47 -28.82
CA THR A 358 -2.66 8.24 -28.50
C THR A 358 -1.90 7.34 -27.52
N MET A 359 -0.64 7.63 -27.28
CA MET A 359 0.26 6.86 -26.42
C MET A 359 1.10 7.78 -25.54
N ALA A 360 1.52 7.25 -24.40
CA ALA A 360 2.45 7.90 -23.48
C ALA A 360 3.43 6.86 -22.91
N LEU A 361 4.61 7.32 -22.52
CA LEU A 361 5.48 6.58 -21.61
C LEU A 361 5.08 6.97 -20.20
N THR A 362 5.03 5.99 -19.30
CA THR A 362 4.61 6.23 -17.91
C THR A 362 5.31 5.28 -16.96
N VAL A 363 5.65 5.76 -15.77
CA VAL A 363 6.07 4.92 -14.65
C VAL A 363 4.97 3.95 -14.26
N GLY A 364 5.34 2.76 -13.81
CA GLY A 364 4.36 1.77 -13.36
C GLY A 364 3.86 2.02 -11.94
N VAL A 365 2.76 1.35 -11.57
CA VAL A 365 2.26 1.37 -10.19
C VAL A 365 3.33 0.82 -9.25
N GLY A 366 4.02 -0.26 -9.63
CA GLY A 366 5.13 -0.82 -8.88
C GLY A 366 6.32 0.14 -8.76
N THR A 367 6.61 0.92 -9.80
CA THR A 367 7.66 1.96 -9.77
C THR A 367 7.38 3.02 -8.72
N VAL A 368 6.12 3.47 -8.58
CA VAL A 368 5.72 4.43 -7.54
C VAL A 368 5.70 3.78 -6.15
N MET A 369 5.25 2.51 -6.06
CA MET A 369 5.25 1.73 -4.82
C MET A 369 6.65 1.45 -4.26
N ASP A 370 7.70 1.49 -5.09
CA ASP A 370 9.08 1.32 -4.64
C ASP A 370 9.66 2.57 -3.95
N ALA A 371 8.95 3.71 -4.00
CA ALA A 371 9.37 4.91 -3.29
C ALA A 371 9.39 4.68 -1.77
N ARG A 372 10.25 5.40 -1.04
CA ARG A 372 10.27 5.32 0.43
C ARG A 372 9.03 5.98 1.06
N GLU A 373 8.45 6.93 0.35
CA GLU A 373 7.28 7.70 0.75
C GLU A 373 6.49 8.13 -0.49
N VAL A 374 5.17 8.04 -0.42
CA VAL A 374 4.26 8.46 -1.49
C VAL A 374 3.32 9.54 -0.95
N MET A 375 3.20 10.67 -1.65
CA MET A 375 2.23 11.72 -1.37
C MET A 375 1.28 11.88 -2.54
N ILE A 376 -0.02 11.71 -2.32
CA ILE A 376 -1.05 11.91 -3.35
C ILE A 376 -1.83 13.18 -3.04
N LEU A 377 -1.78 14.16 -3.93
CA LEU A 377 -2.54 15.41 -3.83
C LEU A 377 -3.86 15.30 -4.60
N ILE A 378 -4.98 15.59 -3.95
CA ILE A 378 -6.33 15.36 -4.48
C ILE A 378 -7.23 16.55 -4.16
N THR A 379 -7.67 17.28 -5.19
CA THR A 379 -8.46 18.50 -4.97
C THR A 379 -9.68 18.56 -5.88
N GLY A 380 -10.82 18.96 -5.32
CA GLY A 380 -12.09 19.22 -6.00
C GLY A 380 -13.04 18.04 -6.06
N ALA A 381 -14.34 18.36 -6.11
CA ALA A 381 -15.45 17.40 -6.03
C ALA A 381 -15.41 16.32 -7.12
N HIS A 382 -14.91 16.66 -8.31
CA HIS A 382 -14.75 15.74 -9.44
C HIS A 382 -13.76 14.59 -9.18
N LYS A 383 -13.04 14.58 -8.05
CA LYS A 383 -12.15 13.50 -7.61
C LYS A 383 -12.68 12.73 -6.40
N ALA A 384 -13.81 13.12 -5.82
CA ALA A 384 -14.30 12.56 -4.57
C ALA A 384 -14.59 11.05 -4.67
N PHE A 385 -15.22 10.63 -5.77
CA PHE A 385 -15.51 9.22 -6.00
C PHE A 385 -14.24 8.37 -6.14
N ALA A 386 -13.23 8.89 -6.84
CA ALA A 386 -11.94 8.22 -6.99
C ALA A 386 -11.21 8.09 -5.64
N LEU A 387 -11.28 9.12 -4.77
CA LEU A 387 -10.72 9.05 -3.42
C LEU A 387 -11.43 7.98 -2.59
N TYR A 388 -12.77 7.95 -2.61
CA TYR A 388 -13.56 6.90 -1.96
C TYR A 388 -13.12 5.50 -2.38
N LYS A 389 -13.02 5.27 -3.70
CA LYS A 389 -12.55 3.99 -4.25
C LYS A 389 -11.12 3.64 -3.84
N ALA A 390 -10.26 4.65 -3.73
CA ALA A 390 -8.85 4.46 -3.38
C ALA A 390 -8.63 4.10 -1.91
N ILE A 391 -9.46 4.59 -0.98
CA ILE A 391 -9.16 4.47 0.47
C ILE A 391 -10.22 3.76 1.31
N GLU A 392 -11.47 3.65 0.84
CA GLU A 392 -12.54 2.96 1.59
C GLU A 392 -12.93 1.61 1.00
N GLU A 393 -12.75 1.42 -0.31
CA GLU A 393 -12.88 0.10 -0.93
C GLU A 393 -11.55 -0.68 -0.88
N GLY A 394 -11.58 -1.94 -1.31
CA GLY A 394 -10.39 -2.78 -1.35
C GLY A 394 -9.46 -2.47 -2.52
N VAL A 395 -8.23 -2.99 -2.43
CA VAL A 395 -7.22 -2.93 -3.49
C VAL A 395 -7.78 -3.49 -4.80
N ASN A 396 -7.79 -2.68 -5.86
CA ASN A 396 -8.40 -3.01 -7.14
C ASN A 396 -7.66 -2.33 -8.30
N HIS A 397 -7.27 -3.11 -9.32
CA HIS A 397 -6.59 -2.59 -10.51
C HIS A 397 -7.44 -1.66 -11.40
N MET A 398 -8.74 -1.58 -11.16
CA MET A 398 -9.62 -0.58 -11.79
C MET A 398 -9.45 0.82 -11.18
N TRP A 399 -8.88 0.91 -9.97
CA TRP A 399 -8.64 2.15 -9.23
C TRP A 399 -7.20 2.11 -8.71
N THR A 400 -6.22 2.34 -9.58
CA THR A 400 -4.82 1.96 -9.34
C THR A 400 -4.18 2.65 -8.13
N VAL A 401 -4.66 3.83 -7.72
CA VAL A 401 -4.26 4.48 -6.45
C VAL A 401 -4.60 3.63 -5.21
N SER A 402 -5.58 2.72 -5.27
CA SER A 402 -5.88 1.78 -4.17
C SER A 402 -4.70 0.85 -3.83
N ALA A 403 -3.72 0.67 -4.74
CA ALA A 403 -2.50 -0.08 -4.45
C ALA A 403 -1.72 0.50 -3.26
N PHE A 404 -1.81 1.82 -3.04
CA PHE A 404 -1.09 2.48 -1.95
C PHE A 404 -1.63 2.14 -0.55
N GLN A 405 -2.76 1.43 -0.43
CA GLN A 405 -3.17 0.80 0.83
C GLN A 405 -2.14 -0.22 1.33
N GLN A 406 -1.35 -0.79 0.42
CA GLN A 406 -0.28 -1.76 0.73
C GLN A 406 1.10 -1.10 0.86
N HIS A 407 1.19 0.21 0.63
CA HIS A 407 2.44 0.94 0.73
C HIS A 407 2.69 1.35 2.20
N PRO A 408 3.89 1.12 2.76
CA PRO A 408 4.14 1.32 4.19
C PRO A 408 4.06 2.80 4.63
N ARG A 409 4.15 3.75 3.69
CA ARG A 409 4.23 5.18 4.00
C ARG A 409 3.59 6.06 2.93
N THR A 410 2.26 6.06 2.91
CA THR A 410 1.47 6.92 2.02
C THR A 410 0.75 8.02 2.79
N ILE A 411 0.78 9.22 2.22
CA ILE A 411 0.00 10.36 2.67
C ILE A 411 -0.89 10.89 1.55
N PHE A 412 -2.18 10.99 1.83
CA PHE A 412 -3.16 11.64 0.98
C PHE A 412 -3.40 13.04 1.51
N VAL A 413 -3.25 14.04 0.66
CA VAL A 413 -3.50 15.45 0.98
C VAL A 413 -4.66 15.89 0.11
N CYS A 414 -5.76 16.30 0.72
CA CYS A 414 -6.96 16.69 -0.01
C CYS A 414 -7.65 17.93 0.54
N ASP A 415 -8.45 18.57 -0.31
CA ASP A 415 -9.42 19.58 0.11
C ASP A 415 -10.73 18.94 0.59
N GLU A 416 -11.60 19.73 1.22
CA GLU A 416 -12.92 19.26 1.69
C GLU A 416 -13.75 18.68 0.54
N ASP A 417 -13.75 19.33 -0.62
CA ASP A 417 -14.52 18.93 -1.79
C ASP A 417 -14.14 17.52 -2.29
N ALA A 418 -12.88 17.13 -2.20
CA ALA A 418 -12.46 15.77 -2.53
C ALA A 418 -12.98 14.71 -1.53
N THR A 419 -13.52 15.09 -0.37
CA THR A 419 -14.01 14.15 0.65
C THR A 419 -15.52 13.87 0.58
N LEU A 420 -16.24 14.45 -0.39
CA LEU A 420 -17.71 14.40 -0.45
C LEU A 420 -18.31 12.98 -0.50
N GLU A 421 -17.60 12.01 -1.07
CA GLU A 421 -18.03 10.61 -1.17
C GLU A 421 -17.50 9.72 -0.02
N LEU A 422 -16.72 10.28 0.91
CA LEU A 422 -16.20 9.53 2.05
C LEU A 422 -17.25 9.40 3.16
N ARG A 423 -17.16 8.32 3.94
CA ARG A 423 -17.99 8.16 5.13
C ARG A 423 -17.60 9.23 6.15
N VAL A 424 -18.62 9.80 6.81
CA VAL A 424 -18.44 10.78 7.90
C VAL A 424 -17.49 10.26 8.99
N LYS A 425 -17.54 8.94 9.28
CA LYS A 425 -16.65 8.30 10.26
C LYS A 425 -15.18 8.42 9.84
N THR A 426 -14.86 8.18 8.58
CA THR A 426 -13.51 8.30 8.00
C THR A 426 -13.01 9.74 8.11
N VAL A 427 -13.81 10.71 7.66
CA VAL A 427 -13.46 12.13 7.73
C VAL A 427 -13.24 12.58 9.18
N LYS A 428 -14.15 12.24 10.10
CA LYS A 428 -14.01 12.58 11.53
C LYS A 428 -12.74 12.02 12.15
N TYR A 429 -12.42 10.76 11.85
CA TYR A 429 -11.20 10.13 12.35
C TYR A 429 -9.95 10.91 11.92
N PHE A 430 -9.80 11.20 10.62
CA PHE A 430 -8.61 11.87 10.11
C PHE A 430 -8.57 13.37 10.45
N LYS A 431 -9.71 14.06 10.51
CA LYS A 431 -9.78 15.42 11.08
C LYS A 431 -9.31 15.44 12.54
N GLY A 432 -9.69 14.44 13.34
CA GLY A 432 -9.20 14.27 14.71
C GLY A 432 -7.68 14.15 14.81
N LEU A 433 -7.01 13.65 13.76
CA LEU A 433 -5.55 13.51 13.68
C LEU A 433 -4.82 14.72 13.08
N MET A 434 -5.53 15.76 12.61
CA MET A 434 -4.89 16.91 11.97
C MET A 434 -3.88 17.63 12.86
N HIS A 435 -4.12 17.69 14.17
CA HIS A 435 -3.15 18.27 15.11
C HIS A 435 -1.84 17.47 15.19
N VAL A 436 -1.86 16.16 14.89
CA VAL A 436 -0.66 15.31 14.77
C VAL A 436 -0.04 15.49 13.39
N HIS A 437 -0.83 15.45 12.33
CA HIS A 437 -0.33 15.58 10.95
C HIS A 437 0.27 16.97 10.67
N ASN A 438 -0.26 18.03 11.28
CA ASN A 438 0.28 19.37 11.13
C ASN A 438 1.69 19.52 11.72
N LYS A 439 2.11 18.66 12.65
CA LYS A 439 3.51 18.62 13.13
C LYS A 439 4.52 18.24 12.04
N LEU A 440 4.05 17.72 10.90
CA LEU A 440 4.89 17.42 9.75
C LEU A 440 5.27 18.69 8.96
N VAL A 441 4.48 19.75 9.09
CA VAL A 441 4.62 21.01 8.35
C VAL A 441 4.79 22.23 9.27
N ASP A 442 4.66 22.03 10.58
CA ASP A 442 4.85 23.03 11.64
C ASP A 442 5.74 22.45 12.77
N PRO A 443 6.95 22.99 13.01
CA PRO A 443 7.52 24.16 12.34
C PRO A 443 7.83 23.90 10.85
N LEU A 444 7.72 24.95 10.05
CA LEU A 444 8.27 25.00 8.70
C LEU A 444 9.75 25.32 8.81
N TYR A 445 10.61 24.39 8.40
CA TYR A 445 12.05 24.59 8.43
C TYR A 445 12.50 25.50 7.29
N SER A 446 13.61 26.22 7.49
CA SER A 446 14.27 27.05 6.48
C SER A 446 15.75 26.72 6.42
N MET A 447 16.32 26.66 5.22
CA MET A 447 17.77 26.49 5.03
C MET A 447 18.60 27.67 5.58
N LYS A 448 17.97 28.80 5.90
CA LYS A 448 18.66 29.97 6.49
C LYS A 448 19.07 29.75 7.93
N GLU A 449 18.34 28.91 8.67
CA GLU A 449 18.57 28.70 10.11
C GLU A 449 19.75 27.75 10.40
N GLU A 450 20.32 27.13 9.36
CA GLU A 450 21.49 26.23 9.49
C GLU A 450 22.84 26.89 9.16
N ASN A 451 22.89 28.21 8.90
CA ASN A 451 24.12 28.97 8.61
C ASN A 451 24.57 29.89 9.75
#